data_AF-A0A7C4Q7G6-F1
#
_entry.id   AF-A0A7C4Q7G6-F1
#
_cell.length_a   1.000
_cell.length_b   1.000
_cell.length_c   1.000
_cell.angle_alpha   90.00
_cell.angle_beta   90.00
_cell.angle_gamma   90.00
#
_symmetry.space_group_name_H-M   'P 1'
#
loop_
_entity.id
_entity.type
_entity.pdbx_description
1 polymer ?
#
loop_
_entity_poly.entity_id
_entity_poly.type
_entity_poly.pdbx_seq_one_letter_code
_entity_poly.pdbx_strand_id
1 'polypeptide(L)'
;MEDSWRRVSIRPPQSGGMVRRAPPPGQGAALTHRDRRRAMQRLLFLGLMLSAGLAACAAPEEARDAAVGRGPGMGMGMGMGGGMMQRHSAPIPAEYAGAVNPILADDESLARGAEVYATHCASCHGEAGMGDGPAGAALDPAPAPVAHTSQMMGDDYLLWRLREGGAPFSSAMPAWKETLDEQAQWDVINYVRALGRGGTGPGLRGAPEAQATRQADMLAQAVAEGVLSEAEAQAFQAVHDRVEAYMAENVAALSGTGAERQAAALAAMVESGTLTQAEADLFGALHDRLEAAGLIQ
;
A
#
# COMPACT_ATOMS: atom_id res chain seq x y z
N MET A 1 65.51 15.61 -38.24
CA MET A 1 64.69 14.74 -39.11
C MET A 1 63.47 14.29 -38.33
N GLU A 2 62.71 15.20 -37.71
CA GLU A 2 61.68 16.10 -38.28
C GLU A 2 60.38 15.38 -38.68
N ASP A 3 59.38 15.60 -37.83
CA ASP A 3 57.98 15.98 -38.10
C ASP A 3 57.21 15.36 -39.28
N SER A 4 56.06 14.74 -38.96
CA SER A 4 54.81 14.98 -39.73
C SER A 4 53.55 14.61 -38.94
N TRP A 5 53.12 15.51 -38.05
CA TRP A 5 51.75 15.52 -37.53
C TRP A 5 50.79 16.08 -38.60
N ARG A 6 49.87 15.25 -39.09
CA ARG A 6 48.76 15.69 -39.96
C ARG A 6 47.61 16.23 -39.11
N ARG A 7 47.36 17.54 -39.19
CA ARG A 7 46.15 18.20 -38.68
C ARG A 7 44.94 17.77 -39.52
N VAL A 8 43.97 17.12 -38.89
CA VAL A 8 42.61 16.96 -39.43
C VAL A 8 41.81 18.21 -39.07
N SER A 9 41.43 18.99 -40.08
CA SER A 9 40.56 20.15 -39.93
C SER A 9 39.10 19.69 -39.95
N ILE A 10 38.43 19.78 -38.80
CA ILE A 10 36.99 19.52 -38.68
C ILE A 10 36.27 20.86 -38.82
N ARG A 11 35.49 21.02 -39.90
CA ARG A 11 34.57 22.16 -40.09
C ARG A 11 33.36 22.02 -39.15
N PRO A 12 32.87 23.12 -38.55
CA PRO A 12 31.61 23.07 -37.80
C PRO A 12 30.42 22.91 -38.76
N PRO A 13 29.35 22.20 -38.35
CA PRO A 13 28.15 22.05 -39.16
C PRO A 13 27.34 23.35 -39.19
N GLN A 14 26.82 23.66 -40.38
CA GLN A 14 26.06 24.86 -40.66
C GLN A 14 24.61 24.67 -40.22
N SER A 15 24.04 25.65 -39.52
CA SER A 15 22.65 25.66 -39.05
C SER A 15 21.67 25.83 -40.21
N GLY A 16 21.09 24.71 -40.67
CA GLY A 16 19.97 24.70 -41.60
C GLY A 16 18.68 25.17 -40.92
N GLY A 17 18.22 26.37 -41.27
CA GLY A 17 16.93 26.92 -40.83
C GLY A 17 15.75 26.09 -41.34
N MET A 18 14.90 25.64 -40.42
CA MET A 18 13.71 24.85 -40.69
C MET A 18 12.56 25.78 -41.14
N VAL A 19 12.37 25.91 -42.46
CA VAL A 19 11.20 26.60 -43.04
C VAL A 19 9.98 25.71 -42.84
N ARG A 20 9.04 26.12 -41.97
CA ARG A 20 7.76 25.44 -41.78
C ARG A 20 6.88 25.63 -43.02
N ARG A 21 6.60 24.54 -43.75
CA ARG A 21 5.57 24.52 -44.80
C ARG A 21 4.18 24.47 -44.16
N ALA A 22 3.26 25.30 -44.67
CA ALA A 22 1.85 25.27 -44.29
C ALA A 22 1.17 23.98 -44.81
N PRO A 23 0.24 23.38 -44.06
CA PRO A 23 -0.51 22.21 -44.52
C PRO A 23 -1.60 22.58 -45.54
N PRO A 24 -1.94 21.67 -46.48
CA PRO A 24 -2.97 21.91 -47.48
C PRO A 24 -4.38 21.94 -46.87
N PRO A 25 -5.32 22.71 -47.44
CA PRO A 25 -6.70 22.77 -46.96
C PRO A 25 -7.47 21.51 -47.38
N GLY A 26 -8.21 20.89 -46.45
CA GLY A 26 -9.22 19.88 -46.82
C GLY A 26 -9.29 18.59 -45.99
N GLN A 27 -8.60 18.48 -44.86
CA GLN A 27 -8.78 17.33 -43.95
C GLN A 27 -9.31 17.83 -42.61
N GLY A 28 -10.61 17.61 -42.36
CA GLY A 28 -11.25 17.91 -41.09
C GLY A 28 -10.61 17.09 -39.97
N ALA A 29 -10.14 17.76 -38.93
CA ALA A 29 -9.54 17.13 -37.76
C ALA A 29 -10.58 16.23 -37.07
N ALA A 30 -10.34 14.91 -37.07
CA ALA A 30 -11.09 14.00 -36.22
C ALA A 30 -10.80 14.35 -34.76
N LEU A 31 -11.84 14.77 -34.03
CA LEU A 31 -11.75 15.12 -32.61
C LEU A 31 -11.20 13.94 -31.80
N THR A 32 -10.20 14.22 -30.97
CA THR A 32 -9.57 13.19 -30.15
C THR A 32 -10.53 12.71 -29.05
N HIS A 33 -10.32 11.51 -28.52
CA HIS A 33 -11.08 10.97 -27.38
C HIS A 33 -11.05 11.91 -26.16
N ARG A 34 -9.99 12.72 -26.02
CA ARG A 34 -9.82 13.76 -24.99
C ARG A 34 -10.75 14.96 -25.21
N ASP A 35 -11.02 15.33 -26.46
CA ASP A 35 -11.95 16.41 -26.81
C ASP A 35 -13.41 16.00 -26.60
N ARG A 36 -13.74 14.73 -26.85
CA ARG A 36 -15.08 14.17 -26.58
C ARG A 36 -15.40 14.13 -25.09
N ARG A 37 -14.42 13.84 -24.23
CA ARG A 37 -14.60 13.82 -22.76
C ARG A 37 -14.85 15.21 -22.15
N ARG A 38 -14.23 16.26 -22.71
CA ARG A 38 -14.43 17.65 -22.27
C ARG A 38 -15.79 18.22 -22.70
N ALA A 39 -16.36 17.74 -23.80
CA ALA A 39 -17.71 18.10 -24.22
C ALA A 39 -18.80 17.44 -23.35
N MET A 40 -18.57 16.19 -22.90
CA MET A 40 -19.52 15.46 -22.05
C MET A 40 -19.60 15.99 -20.61
N GLN A 41 -18.53 16.59 -20.09
CA GLN A 41 -18.51 17.20 -18.75
C GLN A 41 -19.19 18.58 -18.66
N ARG A 42 -19.62 19.18 -19.77
CA ARG A 42 -20.34 20.46 -19.79
C ARG A 42 -21.87 20.32 -19.89
N LEU A 43 -22.41 19.10 -19.94
CA LEU A 43 -23.84 18.81 -20.08
C LEU A 43 -24.51 18.27 -18.80
N LEU A 44 -23.81 18.20 -17.67
CA LEU A 44 -24.32 17.71 -16.38
C LEU A 44 -24.36 18.81 -15.29
N PHE A 45 -24.70 20.05 -15.66
CA PHE A 45 -24.85 21.18 -14.72
C PHE A 45 -26.19 21.94 -14.85
N LEU A 46 -27.22 21.34 -15.43
CA LEU A 46 -28.56 21.94 -15.49
C LEU A 46 -29.63 20.88 -15.15
N GLY A 47 -30.03 20.82 -13.88
CA GLY A 47 -31.07 19.88 -13.44
C GLY A 47 -31.24 19.76 -11.93
N LEU A 48 -31.24 20.87 -11.20
CA LEU A 48 -31.72 20.93 -9.81
C LEU A 48 -32.83 21.98 -9.77
N MET A 49 -34.00 21.61 -9.22
CA MET A 49 -35.07 22.44 -8.61
C MET A 49 -36.47 21.98 -9.03
N LEU A 50 -37.19 21.30 -8.13
CA LEU A 50 -38.56 21.63 -7.65
C LEU A 50 -39.22 20.38 -7.04
N SER A 51 -39.50 20.40 -5.74
CA SER A 51 -40.86 20.44 -5.19
C SER A 51 -40.87 20.04 -3.71
N ALA A 52 -40.89 21.05 -2.84
CA ALA A 52 -41.41 20.95 -1.48
C ALA A 52 -42.93 21.18 -1.54
N GLY A 53 -43.70 20.39 -0.80
CA GLY A 53 -45.15 20.56 -0.66
C GLY A 53 -45.65 19.89 0.61
N LEU A 54 -46.03 20.72 1.58
CA LEU A 54 -46.64 20.36 2.86
C LEU A 54 -48.00 19.68 2.67
N ALA A 55 -48.34 18.76 3.57
CA ALA A 55 -49.70 18.63 4.12
C ALA A 55 -49.68 17.84 5.44
N ALA A 56 -49.74 18.57 6.56
CA ALA A 56 -50.12 18.03 7.86
C ALA A 56 -51.65 18.16 8.00
N CYS A 57 -52.32 17.09 8.40
CA CYS A 57 -53.70 17.12 8.90
C CYS A 57 -53.78 16.21 10.13
N ALA A 58 -54.23 16.81 11.23
CA ALA A 58 -54.45 16.22 12.54
C ALA A 58 -55.89 15.68 12.66
N ALA A 59 -56.08 14.61 13.44
CA ALA A 59 -57.34 14.22 14.11
C ALA A 59 -57.03 13.15 15.19
N PRO A 60 -57.92 12.86 16.17
CA PRO A 60 -57.69 13.23 17.58
C PRO A 60 -57.61 12.06 18.59
N GLU A 61 -57.15 12.42 19.80
CA GLU A 61 -57.15 11.68 21.06
C GLU A 61 -58.56 11.41 21.61
N GLU A 62 -58.86 10.18 22.02
CA GLU A 62 -59.79 9.87 23.12
C GLU A 62 -59.67 8.39 23.54
N ALA A 63 -59.21 8.15 24.78
CA ALA A 63 -59.55 7.07 25.72
C ALA A 63 -58.36 6.68 26.60
N ARG A 64 -58.18 7.43 27.69
CA ARG A 64 -57.38 7.03 28.86
C ARG A 64 -58.33 6.52 29.93
N ASP A 65 -58.11 5.28 30.38
CA ASP A 65 -58.01 4.85 31.78
C ASP A 65 -58.57 3.43 31.98
N ALA A 66 -57.68 2.48 32.28
CA ALA A 66 -57.46 2.01 33.66
C ALA A 66 -56.64 0.70 33.71
N ALA A 67 -55.86 0.56 34.78
CA ALA A 67 -55.24 -0.66 35.34
C ALA A 67 -53.82 -1.06 34.88
N VAL A 68 -52.84 -0.31 35.40
CA VAL A 68 -51.78 -0.77 36.33
C VAL A 68 -51.26 -2.21 36.13
N GLY A 69 -49.99 -2.32 35.69
CA GLY A 69 -49.18 -3.50 35.97
C GLY A 69 -47.93 -3.68 35.11
N ARG A 70 -46.78 -3.22 35.63
CA ARG A 70 -45.43 -3.79 35.42
C ARG A 70 -44.83 -3.56 34.00
N GLY A 71 -43.90 -2.61 33.91
CA GLY A 71 -43.48 -1.98 32.65
C GLY A 71 -42.54 -2.77 31.73
N PRO A 72 -42.62 -2.45 30.43
CA PRO A 72 -41.49 -2.50 29.50
C PRO A 72 -41.34 -1.13 28.81
N GLY A 73 -40.17 -0.49 28.95
CA GLY A 73 -39.85 0.73 28.22
C GLY A 73 -39.45 0.43 26.77
N MET A 74 -40.43 0.30 25.88
CA MET A 74 -40.23 0.42 24.42
C MET A 74 -40.58 1.84 24.01
N GLY A 75 -39.56 2.64 23.68
CA GLY A 75 -39.73 3.90 22.96
C GLY A 75 -39.33 3.70 21.51
N MET A 76 -40.31 3.61 20.60
CA MET A 76 -40.09 3.67 19.15
C MET A 76 -40.16 5.12 18.68
N GLY A 77 -39.16 5.55 17.91
CA GLY A 77 -39.43 6.26 16.65
C GLY A 77 -39.17 7.76 16.58
N MET A 78 -37.90 8.17 16.57
CA MET A 78 -37.45 9.25 15.67
C MET A 78 -36.21 8.74 14.94
N GLY A 79 -36.40 8.36 13.68
CA GLY A 79 -35.32 7.98 12.78
C GLY A 79 -34.43 9.19 12.48
N MET A 80 -33.21 9.15 12.99
CA MET A 80 -32.09 9.94 12.50
C MET A 80 -30.95 8.97 12.17
N GLY A 81 -30.41 9.13 10.97
CA GLY A 81 -29.67 8.11 10.24
C GLY A 81 -28.57 7.41 11.04
N GLY A 82 -28.54 6.08 10.87
CA GLY A 82 -27.41 5.23 11.23
C GLY A 82 -26.19 5.59 10.35
N GLY A 83 -25.55 6.71 10.67
CA GLY A 83 -24.33 7.17 10.04
C GLY A 83 -23.18 6.23 10.34
N MET A 84 -22.12 6.35 9.55
CA MET A 84 -20.89 5.52 9.62
C MET A 84 -20.37 5.32 11.06
N MET A 85 -20.63 6.24 11.99
CA MET A 85 -20.24 6.13 13.40
C MET A 85 -20.91 4.98 14.19
N GLN A 86 -22.16 4.57 13.92
CA GLN A 86 -22.75 3.46 14.71
C GLN A 86 -22.15 2.09 14.37
N ARG A 87 -21.61 1.91 13.16
CA ARG A 87 -21.10 0.61 12.69
C ARG A 87 -19.71 0.27 13.25
N HIS A 88 -18.92 1.27 13.63
CA HIS A 88 -17.57 1.05 14.16
C HIS A 88 -17.49 1.11 15.69
N SER A 89 -18.62 1.26 16.39
CA SER A 89 -18.69 1.44 17.85
C SER A 89 -19.40 0.32 18.60
N ALA A 90 -19.66 -0.82 17.95
CA ALA A 90 -20.12 -2.00 18.66
C ALA A 90 -19.03 -2.43 19.67
N PRO A 91 -19.40 -2.70 20.94
CA PRO A 91 -18.43 -3.08 21.96
C PRO A 91 -17.75 -4.38 21.56
N ILE A 92 -16.42 -4.43 21.68
CA ILE A 92 -15.64 -5.62 21.37
C ILE A 92 -16.12 -6.78 22.25
N PRO A 93 -16.54 -7.93 21.69
CA PRO A 93 -16.96 -9.07 22.47
C PRO A 93 -15.87 -9.54 23.44
N ALA A 94 -16.28 -10.09 24.59
CA ALA A 94 -15.36 -10.50 25.65
C ALA A 94 -14.29 -11.52 25.20
N GLU A 95 -14.59 -12.30 24.16
CA GLU A 95 -13.65 -13.27 23.58
C GLU A 95 -12.47 -12.62 22.84
N TYR A 96 -12.62 -11.38 22.38
CA TYR A 96 -11.59 -10.63 21.65
C TYR A 96 -10.97 -9.53 22.49
N ALA A 97 -11.66 -9.06 23.53
CA ALA A 97 -11.26 -7.92 24.34
C ALA A 97 -9.84 -8.09 24.91
N GLY A 98 -8.95 -7.16 24.58
CA GLY A 98 -7.56 -7.18 25.04
C GLY A 98 -6.65 -8.19 24.34
N ALA A 99 -7.10 -8.80 23.24
CA ALA A 99 -6.20 -9.56 22.37
C ALA A 99 -5.10 -8.64 21.81
N VAL A 100 -3.87 -9.13 21.88
CA VAL A 100 -2.68 -8.47 21.36
C VAL A 100 -2.03 -9.45 20.39
N ASN A 101 -1.49 -8.93 19.28
CA ASN A 101 -0.81 -9.78 18.32
C ASN A 101 0.42 -10.46 18.97
N PRO A 102 0.45 -11.80 19.10
CA PRO A 102 1.60 -12.51 19.65
C PRO A 102 2.74 -12.69 18.63
N ILE A 103 2.47 -12.42 17.34
CA ILE A 103 3.40 -12.64 16.23
C ILE A 103 4.10 -11.33 15.87
N LEU A 104 5.44 -11.38 15.92
CA LEU A 104 6.30 -10.27 15.53
C LEU A 104 6.07 -9.93 14.04
N ALA A 105 5.99 -8.64 13.72
CA ALA A 105 5.90 -8.16 12.34
C ALA A 105 7.28 -8.15 11.65
N ASP A 106 7.92 -9.31 11.52
CA ASP A 106 9.15 -9.50 10.72
C ASP A 106 8.85 -9.77 9.25
N ASP A 107 9.91 -9.87 8.45
CA ASP A 107 9.81 -10.06 7.00
C ASP A 107 9.08 -11.35 6.62
N GLU A 108 9.18 -12.41 7.43
CA GLU A 108 8.50 -13.68 7.19
C GLU A 108 6.99 -13.56 7.46
N SER A 109 6.62 -12.96 8.59
CA SER A 109 5.22 -12.63 8.91
C SER A 109 4.60 -11.73 7.85
N LEU A 110 5.33 -10.71 7.38
CA LEU A 110 4.88 -9.82 6.33
C LEU A 110 4.74 -10.53 4.99
N ALA A 111 5.64 -11.45 4.64
CA ALA A 111 5.56 -12.24 3.40
C ALA A 111 4.34 -13.17 3.41
N ARG A 112 4.14 -13.93 4.49
CA ARG A 112 2.95 -14.78 4.65
C ARG A 112 1.66 -13.95 4.64
N GLY A 113 1.66 -12.82 5.36
CA GLY A 113 0.54 -11.90 5.39
C GLY A 113 0.21 -11.29 4.03
N ALA A 114 1.23 -11.01 3.21
CA ALA A 114 1.04 -10.54 1.83
C ALA A 114 0.36 -11.58 0.94
N GLU A 115 0.74 -12.85 1.06
CA GLU A 115 0.11 -13.95 0.31
C GLU A 115 -1.36 -14.13 0.70
N VAL A 116 -1.66 -14.12 2.01
CA VAL A 116 -3.03 -14.16 2.53
C VAL A 116 -3.83 -12.97 2.01
N TYR A 117 -3.26 -11.77 2.07
CA TYR A 117 -3.92 -10.54 1.62
C TYR A 117 -4.24 -10.57 0.11
N ALA A 118 -3.27 -10.95 -0.72
CA ALA A 118 -3.43 -11.04 -2.16
C ALA A 118 -4.52 -12.05 -2.54
N THR A 119 -4.56 -13.19 -1.84
CA THR A 119 -5.49 -14.28 -2.12
C THR A 119 -6.92 -13.96 -1.67
N HIS A 120 -7.08 -13.34 -0.50
CA HIS A 120 -8.38 -13.25 0.17
C HIS A 120 -8.96 -11.83 0.29
N CYS A 121 -8.11 -10.80 0.28
CA CYS A 121 -8.50 -9.45 0.70
C CYS A 121 -8.44 -8.41 -0.43
N ALA A 122 -7.42 -8.49 -1.30
CA ALA A 122 -7.09 -7.47 -2.28
C ALA A 122 -8.20 -7.21 -3.32
N SER A 123 -8.99 -8.23 -3.67
CA SER A 123 -10.08 -8.09 -4.64
C SER A 123 -11.15 -7.08 -4.21
N CYS A 124 -11.38 -6.93 -2.90
CA CYS A 124 -12.31 -5.97 -2.31
C CYS A 124 -11.60 -4.75 -1.74
N HIS A 125 -10.49 -4.94 -1.02
CA HIS A 125 -9.79 -3.86 -0.33
C HIS A 125 -8.75 -3.13 -1.20
N GLY A 126 -8.51 -3.59 -2.43
CA GLY A 126 -7.48 -3.06 -3.33
C GLY A 126 -6.09 -3.54 -2.94
N GLU A 127 -5.15 -3.58 -3.88
CA GLU A 127 -3.78 -4.03 -3.57
C GLU A 127 -3.12 -3.14 -2.51
N ALA A 128 -3.35 -1.82 -2.58
CA ALA A 128 -2.81 -0.85 -1.64
C ALA A 128 -3.61 -0.73 -0.34
N GLY A 129 -4.66 -1.54 -0.15
CA GLY A 129 -5.53 -1.45 1.02
C GLY A 129 -6.32 -0.15 1.12
N MET A 130 -6.67 0.45 -0.01
CA MET A 130 -7.38 1.73 -0.08
C MET A 130 -8.91 1.59 -0.21
N GLY A 131 -9.42 0.36 -0.22
CA GLY A 131 -10.86 0.08 -0.35
C GLY A 131 -11.37 0.21 -1.80
N ASP A 132 -10.48 0.22 -2.77
CA ASP A 132 -10.73 0.46 -4.20
C ASP A 132 -10.64 -0.81 -5.06
N GLY A 133 -10.72 -1.99 -4.42
CA GLY A 133 -10.72 -3.27 -5.12
C GLY A 133 -11.92 -3.41 -6.06
N PRO A 134 -11.76 -4.06 -7.23
CA PRO A 134 -12.83 -4.14 -8.25
C PRO A 134 -14.10 -4.84 -7.73
N ALA A 135 -13.98 -5.81 -6.82
CA ALA A 135 -15.14 -6.46 -6.21
C ALA A 135 -15.79 -5.60 -5.12
N GLY A 136 -15.06 -4.63 -4.58
CA GLY A 136 -15.53 -3.69 -3.54
C GLY A 136 -16.39 -2.54 -4.06
N ALA A 137 -16.27 -2.19 -5.35
CA ALA A 137 -16.83 -0.98 -5.94
C ALA A 137 -18.37 -0.84 -5.83
N ALA A 138 -19.08 -1.97 -5.75
CA ALA A 138 -20.54 -2.00 -5.68
C ALA A 138 -21.09 -2.40 -4.28
N LEU A 139 -20.22 -2.60 -3.28
CA LEU A 139 -20.63 -3.00 -1.95
C LEU A 139 -21.11 -1.80 -1.12
N ASP A 140 -22.15 -2.02 -0.31
CA ASP A 140 -22.61 -1.06 0.71
C ASP A 140 -22.59 -1.74 2.10
N PRO A 141 -21.78 -1.25 3.05
CA PRO A 141 -20.80 -0.18 2.89
C PRO A 141 -19.63 -0.60 1.99
N ALA A 142 -19.00 0.37 1.35
CA ALA A 142 -17.76 0.15 0.62
C ALA A 142 -16.66 -0.36 1.57
N PRO A 143 -15.71 -1.19 1.09
CA PRO A 143 -14.58 -1.62 1.89
C PRO A 143 -13.79 -0.42 2.43
N ALA A 144 -13.39 -0.49 3.70
CA ALA A 144 -12.61 0.56 4.31
C ALA A 144 -11.19 0.62 3.70
N PRO A 145 -10.53 1.81 3.71
CA PRO A 145 -9.12 1.93 3.40
C PRO A 145 -8.29 1.37 4.57
N VAL A 146 -8.18 0.03 4.61
CA VAL A 146 -7.55 -0.74 5.70
C VAL A 146 -6.10 -0.36 5.96
N ALA A 147 -5.37 0.14 4.96
CA ALA A 147 -4.05 0.71 5.15
C ALA A 147 -4.10 1.85 6.19
N HIS A 148 -5.04 2.78 6.05
CA HIS A 148 -5.18 3.89 7.00
C HIS A 148 -5.90 3.46 8.29
N THR A 149 -7.02 2.76 8.18
CA THR A 149 -7.87 2.49 9.35
C THR A 149 -7.23 1.52 10.33
N SER A 150 -6.37 0.60 9.86
CA SER A 150 -5.64 -0.31 10.74
C SER A 150 -4.79 0.43 11.77
N GLN A 151 -4.21 1.58 11.43
CA GLN A 151 -3.37 2.36 12.35
C GLN A 151 -4.14 2.95 13.52
N MET A 152 -5.46 3.14 13.37
CA MET A 152 -6.32 3.75 14.38
C MET A 152 -7.01 2.72 15.29
N MET A 153 -6.90 1.43 14.97
CA MET A 153 -7.63 0.36 15.65
C MET A 153 -6.68 -0.53 16.45
N GLY A 154 -7.16 -1.03 17.59
CA GLY A 154 -6.47 -2.05 18.39
C GLY A 154 -6.43 -3.41 17.72
N ASP A 155 -5.51 -4.26 18.15
CA ASP A 155 -5.36 -5.63 17.64
C ASP A 155 -6.60 -6.48 17.91
N ASP A 156 -7.20 -6.31 19.08
CA ASP A 156 -8.48 -6.92 19.46
C ASP A 156 -9.60 -6.62 18.46
N TYR A 157 -9.75 -5.36 18.05
CA TYR A 157 -10.72 -4.96 17.05
C TYR A 157 -10.42 -5.53 15.67
N LEU A 158 -9.14 -5.50 15.24
CA LEU A 158 -8.74 -6.02 13.94
C LEU A 158 -8.93 -7.54 13.84
N LEU A 159 -8.57 -8.27 14.89
CA LEU A 159 -8.78 -9.71 14.98
C LEU A 159 -10.27 -10.05 14.95
N TRP A 160 -11.08 -9.35 15.73
CA TRP A 160 -12.53 -9.52 15.73
C TRP A 160 -13.13 -9.27 14.34
N ARG A 161 -12.75 -8.15 13.71
CA ARG A 161 -13.17 -7.78 12.35
C ARG A 161 -12.82 -8.85 11.33
N LEU A 162 -11.62 -9.42 11.41
CA LEU A 162 -11.17 -10.47 10.51
C LEU A 162 -11.96 -11.78 10.74
N ARG A 163 -12.08 -12.20 12.00
CA ARG A 163 -12.71 -13.48 12.37
C ARG A 163 -14.19 -13.52 12.06
N GLU A 164 -14.94 -12.48 12.42
CA GLU A 164 -16.41 -12.44 12.26
C GLU A 164 -16.86 -11.78 10.95
N GLY A 165 -15.95 -11.15 10.21
CA GLY A 165 -16.24 -10.50 8.95
C GLY A 165 -17.25 -9.38 9.10
N GLY A 166 -18.22 -9.32 8.18
CA GLY A 166 -19.20 -8.26 8.07
C GLY A 166 -20.49 -8.49 8.86
N ALA A 167 -20.71 -9.68 9.43
CA ALA A 167 -21.96 -10.01 10.12
C ALA A 167 -22.26 -9.07 11.31
N PRO A 168 -21.29 -8.73 12.20
CA PRO A 168 -21.54 -7.77 13.28
C PRO A 168 -21.67 -6.31 12.80
N PHE A 169 -21.32 -6.02 11.53
CA PHE A 169 -21.11 -4.67 11.03
C PHE A 169 -22.00 -4.30 9.84
N SER A 170 -22.89 -5.22 9.45
CA SER A 170 -23.73 -5.09 8.24
C SER A 170 -22.89 -4.78 6.99
N SER A 171 -21.82 -5.54 6.78
CA SER A 171 -21.02 -5.47 5.54
C SER A 171 -20.91 -6.82 4.86
N ALA A 172 -20.49 -6.81 3.59
CA ALA A 172 -20.32 -8.01 2.78
C ALA A 172 -18.97 -8.74 3.01
N MET A 173 -18.19 -8.33 4.02
CA MET A 173 -16.90 -8.96 4.33
C MET A 173 -17.12 -10.40 4.81
N PRO A 174 -16.46 -11.41 4.23
CA PRO A 174 -16.54 -12.78 4.72
C PRO A 174 -15.95 -12.92 6.13
N ALA A 175 -16.43 -13.91 6.89
CA ALA A 175 -15.82 -14.33 8.15
C ALA A 175 -14.67 -15.30 7.85
N TRP A 176 -13.50 -15.06 8.45
CA TRP A 176 -12.29 -15.84 8.14
C TRP A 176 -11.87 -16.82 9.23
N LYS A 177 -12.57 -16.85 10.38
CA LYS A 177 -12.19 -17.67 11.55
C LYS A 177 -12.06 -19.17 11.28
N GLU A 178 -12.84 -19.70 10.32
CA GLU A 178 -12.82 -21.13 9.96
C GLU A 178 -11.90 -21.44 8.77
N THR A 179 -11.41 -20.41 8.07
CA THR A 179 -10.64 -20.55 6.82
C THR A 179 -9.16 -20.26 7.02
N LEU A 180 -8.84 -19.25 7.83
CA LEU A 180 -7.47 -18.89 8.17
C LEU A 180 -7.15 -19.43 9.57
N ASP A 181 -5.99 -20.05 9.74
CA ASP A 181 -5.50 -20.37 11.07
C ASP A 181 -5.06 -19.09 11.82
N GLU A 182 -4.78 -19.22 13.11
CA GLU A 182 -4.44 -18.06 13.95
C GLU A 182 -3.15 -17.35 13.49
N GLN A 183 -2.18 -18.11 12.98
CA GLN A 183 -0.93 -17.56 12.46
C GLN A 183 -1.20 -16.68 11.24
N ALA A 184 -1.93 -17.19 10.24
CA ALA A 184 -2.29 -16.47 9.03
C ALA A 184 -3.14 -15.22 9.33
N GLN A 185 -4.02 -15.29 10.34
CA GLN A 185 -4.83 -14.16 10.77
C GLN A 185 -3.98 -13.00 11.31
N TRP A 186 -2.99 -13.31 12.14
CA TRP A 186 -2.09 -12.29 12.68
C TRP A 186 -1.08 -11.80 11.65
N ASP A 187 -0.59 -12.67 10.77
CA ASP A 187 0.29 -12.29 9.66
C ASP A 187 -0.39 -11.29 8.72
N VAL A 188 -1.66 -11.52 8.34
CA VAL A 188 -2.38 -10.56 7.50
C VAL A 188 -2.69 -9.24 8.23
N ILE A 189 -2.91 -9.27 9.55
CA ILE A 189 -3.04 -8.04 10.36
C ILE A 189 -1.72 -7.26 10.36
N ASN A 190 -0.58 -7.94 10.51
CA ASN A 190 0.74 -7.33 10.40
C ASN A 190 0.96 -6.69 9.03
N TYR A 191 0.64 -7.41 7.95
CA TYR A 191 0.75 -6.93 6.58
C TYR A 191 -0.13 -5.69 6.32
N VAL A 192 -1.39 -5.71 6.76
CA VAL A 192 -2.31 -4.56 6.62
C VAL A 192 -1.83 -3.34 7.42
N ARG A 193 -1.24 -3.56 8.60
CA ARG A 193 -0.62 -2.45 9.35
C ARG A 193 0.61 -1.91 8.63
N ALA A 194 1.39 -2.76 7.97
CA ALA A 194 2.55 -2.33 7.21
C ALA A 194 2.17 -1.56 5.93
N LEU A 195 1.03 -1.90 5.29
CA LEU A 195 0.47 -1.15 4.16
C LEU A 195 0.26 0.33 4.54
N GLY A 196 -0.28 0.57 5.74
CA GLY A 196 -0.56 1.90 6.28
C GLY A 196 0.65 2.77 6.63
N ARG A 197 1.78 2.13 6.93
CA ARG A 197 3.02 2.82 7.34
C ARG A 197 3.94 3.14 6.16
N GLY A 198 3.49 2.86 4.93
CA GLY A 198 4.35 2.89 3.75
C GLY A 198 5.37 1.75 3.72
N GLY A 199 5.25 0.77 4.62
CA GLY A 199 6.20 -0.34 4.78
C GLY A 199 5.96 -1.53 3.83
N THR A 200 4.77 -1.63 3.22
CA THR A 200 4.42 -2.75 2.32
C THR A 200 3.37 -2.39 1.26
N GLY A 201 3.45 -1.21 0.62
CA GLY A 201 2.63 -0.93 -0.57
C GLY A 201 2.90 -1.92 -1.72
N PRO A 202 1.92 -2.20 -2.62
CA PRO A 202 2.15 -2.90 -3.88
C PRO A 202 3.13 -2.05 -4.68
N GLY A 203 4.37 -2.49 -4.67
CA GLY A 203 5.48 -1.69 -5.15
C GLY A 203 6.75 -1.81 -4.32
N LEU A 204 6.71 -2.15 -3.02
CA LEU A 204 7.91 -2.07 -2.15
C LEU A 204 8.21 -3.25 -1.21
N ARG A 205 7.60 -4.42 -1.40
CA ARG A 205 8.21 -5.72 -1.01
C ARG A 205 7.64 -6.86 -1.87
N GLY A 206 7.66 -6.66 -3.18
CA GLY A 206 7.29 -7.70 -4.14
C GLY A 206 8.21 -8.91 -4.07
N ALA A 207 7.75 -10.03 -4.62
CA ALA A 207 8.50 -11.27 -4.89
C ALA A 207 10.00 -11.03 -5.16
N PRO A 208 10.89 -12.01 -4.93
CA PRO A 208 12.34 -11.84 -5.11
C PRO A 208 12.75 -11.06 -6.38
N GLU A 209 12.04 -11.29 -7.49
CA GLU A 209 12.21 -10.55 -8.76
C GLU A 209 11.88 -9.04 -8.66
N ALA A 210 10.83 -8.66 -7.95
CA ALA A 210 10.47 -7.26 -7.71
C ALA A 210 11.37 -6.59 -6.64
N GLN A 211 11.95 -7.34 -5.72
CA GLN A 211 12.99 -6.81 -4.81
C GLN A 211 14.30 -6.56 -5.56
N ALA A 212 14.74 -7.50 -6.39
CA ALA A 212 15.89 -7.34 -7.26
C ALA A 212 15.70 -6.16 -8.24
N THR A 213 14.50 -6.01 -8.82
CA THR A 213 14.19 -4.88 -9.73
C THR A 213 14.30 -3.53 -9.02
N ARG A 214 13.74 -3.40 -7.81
CA ARG A 214 13.82 -2.14 -7.04
C ARG A 214 15.25 -1.77 -6.67
N GLN A 215 16.04 -2.77 -6.28
CA GLN A 215 17.44 -2.55 -5.94
C GLN A 215 18.24 -2.12 -7.16
N ALA A 216 18.00 -2.75 -8.32
CA ALA A 216 18.60 -2.35 -9.58
C ALA A 216 18.20 -0.92 -9.98
N ASP A 217 16.93 -0.55 -9.82
CA ASP A 217 16.43 0.81 -10.11
C ASP A 217 17.06 1.86 -9.17
N MET A 218 17.16 1.56 -7.87
CA MET A 218 17.82 2.43 -6.88
C MET A 218 19.30 2.65 -7.21
N LEU A 219 20.03 1.58 -7.55
CA LEU A 219 21.44 1.69 -7.93
C LEU A 219 21.62 2.44 -9.26
N ALA A 220 20.72 2.22 -10.23
CA ALA A 220 20.73 2.95 -11.49
C ALA A 220 20.48 4.46 -11.27
N GLN A 221 19.57 4.81 -10.36
CA GLN A 221 19.34 6.20 -9.94
C GLN A 221 20.59 6.78 -9.24
N ALA A 222 21.19 6.04 -8.31
CA ALA A 222 22.41 6.49 -7.61
C ALA A 222 23.56 6.78 -8.57
N VAL A 223 23.72 5.96 -9.61
CA VAL A 223 24.71 6.19 -10.68
C VAL A 223 24.34 7.42 -11.52
N ALA A 224 23.07 7.55 -11.91
CA ALA A 224 22.60 8.68 -12.72
C ALA A 224 22.75 10.03 -11.99
N GLU A 225 22.59 10.04 -10.66
CA GLU A 225 22.75 11.21 -9.81
C GLU A 225 24.22 11.47 -9.42
N GLY A 226 25.14 10.58 -9.79
CA GLY A 226 26.56 10.67 -9.42
C GLY A 226 26.84 10.40 -7.94
N VAL A 227 25.88 9.83 -7.23
CA VAL A 227 26.05 9.37 -5.84
C VAL A 227 27.01 8.21 -5.79
N LEU A 228 26.96 7.29 -6.77
CA LEU A 228 27.85 6.14 -6.94
C LEU A 228 28.43 6.10 -8.36
N SER A 229 29.61 5.50 -8.54
CA SER A 229 30.12 5.06 -9.85
C SER A 229 29.54 3.70 -10.27
N GLU A 230 29.59 3.33 -11.56
CA GLU A 230 29.12 2.00 -11.98
C GLU A 230 29.86 0.86 -11.26
N ALA A 231 31.16 1.02 -10.99
CA ALA A 231 31.94 0.02 -10.28
C ALA A 231 31.52 -0.13 -8.82
N GLU A 232 31.17 0.97 -8.15
CA GLU A 232 30.65 0.96 -6.78
C GLU A 232 29.27 0.32 -6.71
N ALA A 233 28.38 0.63 -7.65
CA ALA A 233 27.06 0.00 -7.72
C ALA A 233 27.16 -1.52 -7.93
N GLN A 234 28.09 -1.98 -8.79
CA GLN A 234 28.35 -3.41 -8.99
C GLN A 234 28.92 -4.08 -7.73
N ALA A 235 29.86 -3.43 -7.04
CA ALA A 235 30.43 -3.94 -5.80
C ALA A 235 29.36 -4.04 -4.70
N PHE A 236 28.49 -3.04 -4.59
CA PHE A 236 27.37 -3.03 -3.65
C PHE A 236 26.42 -4.20 -3.92
N GLN A 237 25.99 -4.38 -5.18
CA GLN A 237 25.11 -5.49 -5.56
C GLN A 237 25.73 -6.85 -5.24
N ALA A 238 27.01 -7.05 -5.57
CA ALA A 238 27.69 -8.33 -5.36
C ALA A 238 27.84 -8.71 -3.87
N VAL A 239 28.02 -7.73 -2.97
CA VAL A 239 28.01 -8.00 -1.52
C VAL A 239 26.59 -8.25 -1.04
N HIS A 240 25.62 -7.44 -1.47
CA HIS A 240 24.21 -7.61 -1.11
C HIS A 240 23.69 -9.02 -1.46
N ASP A 241 23.92 -9.50 -2.68
CA ASP A 241 23.46 -10.83 -3.14
C ASP A 241 24.03 -11.97 -2.28
N ARG A 242 25.30 -11.85 -1.85
CA ARG A 242 25.94 -12.83 -0.97
C ARG A 242 25.36 -12.79 0.43
N VAL A 243 25.07 -11.60 0.95
CA VAL A 243 24.44 -11.41 2.27
C VAL A 243 23.02 -11.97 2.27
N GLU A 244 22.25 -11.71 1.21
CA GLU A 244 20.91 -12.27 1.05
C GLU A 244 20.93 -13.81 1.00
N ALA A 245 21.83 -14.39 0.20
CA ALA A 245 22.01 -15.84 0.15
C ALA A 245 22.40 -16.42 1.52
N TYR A 246 23.34 -15.78 2.23
CA TYR A 246 23.77 -16.20 3.56
C TYR A 246 22.60 -16.16 4.56
N MET A 247 21.83 -15.07 4.59
CA MET A 247 20.70 -14.93 5.50
C MET A 247 19.59 -15.95 5.21
N ALA A 248 19.32 -16.24 3.93
CA ALA A 248 18.34 -17.26 3.52
C ALA A 248 18.73 -18.67 4.01
N GLU A 249 20.02 -18.98 4.08
CA GLU A 249 20.54 -20.26 4.56
C GLU A 249 20.68 -20.32 6.10
N ASN A 250 20.72 -19.17 6.78
CA ASN A 250 21.06 -19.05 8.21
C ASN A 250 19.98 -18.36 9.06
N VAL A 251 18.71 -18.44 8.64
CA VAL A 251 17.57 -17.76 9.29
C VAL A 251 17.48 -18.04 10.80
N ALA A 252 17.72 -19.29 11.22
CA ALA A 252 17.63 -19.67 12.64
C ALA A 252 18.79 -19.17 13.52
N ALA A 253 19.92 -18.75 12.92
CA ALA A 253 21.12 -18.34 13.65
C ALA A 253 21.18 -16.83 13.92
N LEU A 254 20.36 -16.03 13.23
CA LEU A 254 20.37 -14.57 13.29
C LEU A 254 19.18 -14.07 14.11
N SER A 255 19.44 -13.57 15.32
CA SER A 255 18.44 -12.95 16.20
C SER A 255 18.60 -11.44 16.24
N GLY A 256 17.52 -10.70 16.52
CA GLY A 256 17.50 -9.23 16.57
C GLY A 256 16.72 -8.60 15.42
N THR A 257 16.77 -7.27 15.35
CA THR A 257 16.19 -6.43 14.28
C THR A 257 16.85 -6.69 12.93
N GLY A 258 16.23 -6.25 11.83
CA GLY A 258 16.79 -6.44 10.47
C GLY A 258 18.22 -5.91 10.32
N ALA A 259 18.48 -4.71 10.85
CA ALA A 259 19.82 -4.11 10.87
C ALA A 259 20.82 -4.91 11.73
N GLU A 260 20.39 -5.40 12.91
CA GLU A 260 21.23 -6.23 13.77
C GLU A 260 21.56 -7.58 13.13
N ARG A 261 20.58 -8.21 12.45
CA ARG A 261 20.80 -9.46 11.71
C ARG A 261 21.72 -9.27 10.52
N GLN A 262 21.58 -8.17 9.78
CA GLN A 262 22.45 -7.85 8.64
C GLN A 262 23.89 -7.56 9.10
N ALA A 263 24.06 -6.81 10.20
CA ALA A 263 25.37 -6.57 10.80
C ALA A 263 26.02 -7.88 11.31
N ALA A 264 25.23 -8.75 11.95
CA ALA A 264 25.70 -10.06 12.40
C ALA A 264 26.06 -10.98 11.21
N ALA A 265 25.28 -10.95 10.13
CA ALA A 265 25.55 -11.70 8.90
C ALA A 265 26.85 -11.25 8.25
N LEU A 266 27.07 -9.94 8.08
CA LEU A 266 28.32 -9.40 7.55
C LEU A 266 29.53 -9.81 8.39
N ALA A 267 29.43 -9.72 9.72
CA ALA A 267 30.51 -10.15 10.62
C ALA A 267 30.81 -11.65 10.48
N ALA A 268 29.79 -12.51 10.44
CA ALA A 268 29.94 -13.95 10.26
C ALA A 268 30.50 -14.33 8.87
N MET A 269 30.13 -13.58 7.84
CA MET A 269 30.66 -13.77 6.48
C MET A 269 32.13 -13.37 6.38
N VAL A 270 32.57 -12.35 7.12
CA VAL A 270 33.99 -11.99 7.23
C VAL A 270 34.76 -13.07 8.00
N GLU A 271 34.22 -13.55 9.12
CA GLU A 271 34.85 -14.59 9.94
C GLU A 271 35.01 -15.91 9.17
N SER A 272 34.00 -16.29 8.38
CA SER A 272 34.04 -17.49 7.52
C SER A 272 34.92 -17.34 6.26
N GLY A 273 35.39 -16.12 5.95
CA GLY A 273 36.14 -15.83 4.73
C GLY A 273 35.30 -15.76 3.45
N THR A 274 33.97 -15.73 3.57
CA THR A 274 33.02 -15.54 2.45
C THR A 274 33.05 -14.09 1.94
N LEU A 275 33.34 -13.14 2.82
CA LEU A 275 33.67 -11.75 2.52
C LEU A 275 35.04 -11.40 3.07
N THR A 276 35.75 -10.51 2.39
CA THR A 276 36.91 -9.83 2.96
C THR A 276 36.45 -8.66 3.83
N GLN A 277 37.26 -8.27 4.82
CA GLN A 277 36.99 -7.07 5.62
C GLN A 277 36.85 -5.82 4.75
N ALA A 278 37.65 -5.71 3.69
CA ALA A 278 37.59 -4.59 2.75
C ALA A 278 36.27 -4.52 1.97
N GLU A 279 35.68 -5.67 1.60
CA GLU A 279 34.36 -5.70 0.97
C GLU A 279 33.25 -5.28 1.94
N ALA A 280 33.31 -5.74 3.20
CA ALA A 280 32.35 -5.35 4.23
C ALA A 280 32.43 -3.85 4.54
N ASP A 281 33.64 -3.30 4.68
CA ASP A 281 33.87 -1.87 4.93
C ASP A 281 33.40 -1.02 3.75
N LEU A 282 33.70 -1.46 2.52
CA LEU A 282 33.23 -0.78 1.31
C LEU A 282 31.69 -0.80 1.24
N PHE A 283 31.07 -1.94 1.51
CA PHE A 283 29.62 -2.08 1.51
C PHE A 283 28.96 -1.13 2.52
N GLY A 284 29.49 -1.05 3.75
CA GLY A 284 29.03 -0.09 4.75
C GLY A 284 29.18 1.36 4.31
N ALA A 285 30.33 1.74 3.77
CA ALA A 285 30.57 3.11 3.30
C ALA A 285 29.65 3.51 2.13
N LEU A 286 29.32 2.56 1.25
CA LEU A 286 28.37 2.77 0.15
C LEU A 286 26.93 2.87 0.66
N HIS A 287 26.55 2.05 1.65
CA HIS A 287 25.27 2.13 2.33
C HIS A 287 25.06 3.52 2.96
N ASP A 288 26.03 4.02 3.74
CA ASP A 288 25.94 5.34 4.37
C ASP A 288 25.78 6.48 3.34
N ARG A 289 26.41 6.36 2.17
CA ARG A 289 26.27 7.33 1.07
C ARG A 289 24.87 7.31 0.45
N LEU A 290 24.31 6.11 0.25
CA LEU A 290 22.95 5.96 -0.28
C LEU A 290 21.92 6.48 0.73
N GLU A 291 22.12 6.25 2.04
CA GLU A 291 21.27 6.76 3.11
C GLU A 291 21.33 8.30 3.17
N ALA A 292 22.54 8.88 3.13
CA ALA A 292 22.74 10.32 3.10
C ALA A 292 22.11 11.00 1.86
N ALA A 293 22.00 10.25 0.74
CA ALA A 293 21.30 10.68 -0.47
C ALA A 293 19.78 10.46 -0.41
N GLY A 294 19.26 9.81 0.63
CA GLY A 294 17.84 9.50 0.77
C GLY A 294 17.32 8.40 -0.17
N LEU A 295 18.24 7.59 -0.72
CA LEU A 295 17.90 6.50 -1.65
C LEU A 295 17.58 5.18 -0.93
N ILE A 296 17.99 5.05 0.33
CA ILE A 296 17.65 3.94 1.24
C ILE A 296 17.31 4.48 2.63
N GLN A 297 16.62 3.68 3.46
CA GLN A 297 16.17 4.01 4.82
C GLN A 297 16.57 2.95 5.83
#